data_AF-A0A962YM85-F1
#
_entry.id   AF-A0A962YM85-F1
#
_cell.length_a   1.000
_cell.length_b   1.000
_cell.length_c   1.000
_cell.angle_alpha   90.00
_cell.angle_beta   90.00
_cell.angle_gamma   90.00
#
_symmetry.space_group_name_H-M   'P 1'
#
loop_
_entity.id
_entity.type
_entity.pdbx_description
1 polymer ?
#
loop_
_entity_poly.entity_id
_entity_poly.type
_entity_poly.pdbx_seq_one_letter_code
_entity_poly.pdbx_strand_id
1 'polypeptide(L)'
;TLSHIDTVVFDKTGTLTEGRPRLTDVHTLHGDTNRVLRMAAAAENGSEHPLGLAVVAAARERGLDLPPLDAFEAIPGYGIRATIEGCRVLIGAMRLMTREQIHVSALEQQAERHAADGKTPVFIAVDGVAQAVLAIADPLKAEAASMVQALRRRGIQVAMITGDSRKTAAAIARRAGIDQVHAETLPDGKADVVKAMQAEGRKLAFVGDGINDAPALAQADVGIAVGSGTDIAIEAADVTLTRGDLGGVITALDAARKTLSTIRGNLFWAFIYNILLIPVATGIFYPWFGVHLNPMVAGLAMGLSSVFVVGNSLRLRRLRSATLANRSITDASTGLTGSNAAQAAV
;
A
#
# COMPACT_ATOMS: atom_id res chain seq x y z
N THR A 1 18.99 6.27 -2.17
CA THR A 1 17.89 6.23 -3.15
C THR A 1 16.61 6.83 -2.60
N LEU A 2 16.11 6.34 -1.45
CA LEU A 2 14.86 6.78 -0.79
C LEU A 2 14.61 8.29 -0.69
N SER A 3 15.66 9.11 -0.48
CA SER A 3 15.52 10.57 -0.40
C SER A 3 15.09 11.26 -1.71
N HIS A 4 15.29 10.60 -2.86
CA HIS A 4 14.99 11.11 -4.20
C HIS A 4 13.70 10.53 -4.79
N ILE A 5 12.95 9.75 -4.01
CA ILE A 5 11.66 9.21 -4.45
C ILE A 5 10.68 10.37 -4.71
N ASP A 6 10.05 10.30 -5.88
CA ASP A 6 9.02 11.23 -6.36
C ASP A 6 7.63 10.59 -6.44
N THR A 7 7.56 9.25 -6.46
CA THR A 7 6.31 8.51 -6.61
C THR A 7 6.29 7.35 -5.60
N VAL A 8 5.18 7.21 -4.89
CA VAL A 8 4.94 6.08 -3.98
C VAL A 8 3.75 5.29 -4.51
N VAL A 9 3.96 4.00 -4.70
CA VAL A 9 2.96 3.06 -5.18
C VAL A 9 2.61 2.11 -4.06
N PHE A 10 1.32 2.04 -3.75
CA PHE A 10 0.83 1.14 -2.71
C PHE A 10 0.16 -0.08 -3.35
N ASP A 11 0.44 -1.27 -2.83
CA ASP A 11 -0.52 -2.35 -2.94
C ASP A 11 -1.79 -1.99 -2.15
N LYS A 12 -2.94 -2.52 -2.59
CA LYS A 12 -4.20 -2.30 -1.89
C LYS A 12 -4.30 -3.19 -0.65
N THR A 13 -4.21 -4.50 -0.82
CA THR A 13 -4.64 -5.49 0.18
C THR A 13 -3.56 -5.62 1.27
N GLY A 14 -3.94 -5.54 2.55
CA GLY A 14 -3.00 -5.64 3.68
C GLY A 14 -2.10 -4.41 3.89
N THR A 15 -1.93 -3.59 2.85
CA THR A 15 -1.15 -2.36 2.91
C THR A 15 -2.03 -1.15 3.21
N LEU A 16 -2.87 -0.71 2.25
CA LEU A 16 -3.82 0.38 2.44
C LEU A 16 -5.06 -0.06 3.24
N THR A 17 -5.41 -1.34 3.16
CA THR A 17 -6.51 -1.96 3.88
C THR A 17 -6.02 -2.73 5.11
N GLU A 18 -6.94 -3.14 5.97
CA GLU A 18 -6.62 -3.93 7.17
C GLU A 18 -6.09 -5.33 6.86
N GLY A 19 -6.24 -5.82 5.62
CA GLY A 19 -5.83 -7.17 5.21
C GLY A 19 -6.71 -8.26 5.81
N ARG A 20 -7.94 -7.89 6.21
CA ARG A 20 -8.91 -8.77 6.86
C ARG A 20 -10.21 -8.70 6.09
N PRO A 21 -10.26 -9.28 4.87
CA PRO A 21 -11.48 -9.29 4.07
C PRO A 21 -12.61 -9.98 4.82
N ARG A 22 -13.82 -9.43 4.70
CA ARG A 22 -15.05 -9.97 5.28
C ARG A 22 -16.16 -9.97 4.24
N LEU A 23 -16.95 -11.04 4.21
CA LEU A 23 -18.17 -11.09 3.43
C LEU A 23 -19.20 -10.13 4.05
N THR A 24 -19.57 -9.08 3.33
CA THR A 24 -20.53 -8.08 3.81
C THR A 24 -21.93 -8.29 3.26
N ASP A 25 -22.04 -8.75 2.01
CA ASP A 25 -23.33 -8.87 1.34
C ASP A 25 -23.39 -10.15 0.50
N VAL A 26 -24.57 -10.74 0.43
CA VAL A 26 -24.86 -11.90 -0.42
C VAL A 26 -26.14 -11.58 -1.19
N HIS A 27 -26.05 -11.57 -2.52
CA HIS A 27 -27.19 -11.36 -3.38
C HIS A 27 -27.38 -12.56 -4.31
N THR A 28 -28.44 -13.32 -4.08
CA THR A 28 -28.84 -14.47 -4.90
C THR A 28 -29.89 -14.06 -5.93
N LEU A 29 -29.84 -14.65 -7.13
CA LEU A 29 -30.90 -14.49 -8.14
C LEU A 29 -32.16 -15.24 -7.74
N HIS A 30 -31.98 -16.50 -7.36
CA HIS A 30 -33.04 -17.44 -7.03
C HIS A 30 -32.60 -18.33 -5.87
N GLY A 31 -33.57 -18.79 -5.07
CA GLY A 31 -33.35 -19.76 -4.01
C GLY A 31 -32.78 -19.19 -2.71
N ASP A 32 -32.37 -20.10 -1.83
CA ASP A 32 -31.92 -19.80 -0.49
C ASP A 32 -30.46 -19.30 -0.46
N THR A 33 -30.28 -18.08 0.05
CA THR A 33 -28.98 -17.45 0.34
C THR A 33 -28.03 -18.38 1.08
N ASN A 34 -28.53 -19.13 2.06
CA ASN A 34 -27.70 -20.03 2.86
C ASN A 34 -27.24 -21.24 2.05
N ARG A 35 -28.07 -21.76 1.12
CA ARG A 35 -27.67 -22.85 0.23
C ARG A 35 -26.52 -22.44 -0.69
N VAL A 36 -26.63 -21.26 -1.30
CA VAL A 36 -25.58 -20.76 -2.21
C VAL A 36 -24.30 -20.45 -1.44
N LEU A 37 -24.40 -19.81 -0.27
CA LEU A 37 -23.25 -19.53 0.59
C LEU A 37 -22.59 -20.83 1.09
N ARG A 38 -23.37 -21.86 1.44
CA ARG A 38 -22.87 -23.18 1.84
C ARG A 38 -22.03 -23.82 0.73
N MET A 39 -22.54 -23.84 -0.50
CA MET A 39 -21.80 -24.36 -1.66
C MET A 39 -20.54 -23.54 -1.94
N ALA A 40 -20.64 -22.20 -1.85
CA ALA A 40 -19.51 -21.32 -2.08
C ALA A 40 -18.39 -21.52 -1.05
N ALA A 41 -18.75 -21.61 0.22
CA ALA A 41 -17.80 -21.87 1.30
C ALA A 41 -17.18 -23.27 1.21
N ALA A 42 -17.93 -24.30 0.81
CA ALA A 42 -17.34 -25.62 0.58
C ALA A 42 -16.32 -25.61 -0.57
N ALA A 43 -16.57 -24.86 -1.65
CA ALA A 43 -15.62 -24.70 -2.75
C ALA A 43 -14.35 -23.97 -2.31
N GLU A 44 -14.53 -22.88 -1.56
CA GLU A 44 -13.42 -22.06 -1.04
C GLU A 44 -12.67 -22.73 0.13
N ASN A 45 -13.17 -23.84 0.69
CA ASN A 45 -12.47 -24.56 1.76
C ASN A 45 -11.15 -25.21 1.26
N GLY A 46 -10.99 -25.40 -0.06
CA GLY A 46 -9.73 -25.80 -0.69
C GLY A 46 -8.80 -24.63 -1.06
N SER A 47 -9.23 -23.38 -0.83
CA SER A 47 -8.54 -22.16 -1.22
C SER A 47 -7.84 -21.51 -0.03
N GLU A 48 -6.56 -21.15 -0.20
CA GLU A 48 -5.82 -20.34 0.78
C GLU A 48 -6.01 -18.83 0.55
N HIS A 49 -6.78 -18.45 -0.47
CA HIS A 49 -6.93 -17.05 -0.84
C HIS A 49 -7.73 -16.29 0.23
N PRO A 50 -7.30 -15.08 0.65
CA PRO A 50 -7.97 -14.31 1.71
C PRO A 50 -9.47 -14.07 1.45
N LEU A 51 -9.87 -13.86 0.20
CA LEU A 51 -11.28 -13.73 -0.18
C LEU A 51 -12.08 -15.03 0.07
N GLY A 52 -11.49 -16.19 -0.25
CA GLY A 52 -12.11 -17.50 0.00
C GLY A 52 -12.28 -17.76 1.49
N LEU A 53 -11.23 -17.47 2.28
CA LEU A 53 -11.27 -17.57 3.74
C LEU A 53 -12.38 -16.69 4.34
N ALA A 54 -12.62 -15.50 3.79
CA ALA A 54 -13.72 -14.62 4.22
C ALA A 54 -15.11 -15.23 3.97
N VAL A 55 -15.29 -15.96 2.86
CA VAL A 55 -16.53 -16.68 2.54
C VAL A 55 -16.73 -17.87 3.47
N VAL A 56 -15.67 -18.67 3.70
CA VAL A 56 -15.67 -19.81 4.62
C VAL A 56 -16.00 -19.36 6.05
N ALA A 57 -15.36 -18.29 6.52
CA ALA A 57 -15.60 -17.71 7.84
C ALA A 57 -17.07 -17.29 8.01
N ALA A 58 -17.63 -16.59 7.03
CA ALA A 58 -19.02 -16.13 7.08
C ALA A 58 -20.04 -17.28 7.07
N ALA A 59 -19.75 -18.39 6.36
CA ALA A 59 -20.60 -19.58 6.41
C ALA A 59 -20.55 -20.28 7.76
N ARG A 60 -19.36 -20.39 8.37
CA ARG A 60 -19.18 -20.96 9.72
C ARG A 60 -19.83 -20.12 10.80
N GLU A 61 -19.73 -18.78 10.73
CA GLU A 61 -20.42 -17.85 11.64
C GLU A 61 -21.94 -18.01 11.59
N ARG A 62 -22.49 -18.41 10.44
CA ARG A 62 -23.93 -18.72 10.26
C ARG A 62 -24.31 -20.16 10.64
N GLY A 63 -23.36 -20.98 11.10
CA GLY A 63 -23.60 -22.37 11.48
C GLY A 63 -23.96 -23.28 10.31
N LEU A 64 -23.50 -22.96 9.09
CA LEU A 64 -23.77 -23.78 7.90
C LEU A 64 -22.83 -25.00 7.86
N ASP A 65 -23.42 -26.18 7.65
CA ASP A 65 -22.66 -27.41 7.47
C ASP A 65 -22.09 -27.49 6.04
N LEU A 66 -20.78 -27.61 5.93
CA LEU A 66 -20.09 -27.53 4.63
C LEU A 66 -19.94 -28.94 4.03
N PRO A 67 -20.52 -29.21 2.85
CA PRO A 67 -20.34 -30.50 2.20
C PRO A 67 -18.87 -30.77 1.85
N PRO A 68 -18.48 -32.05 1.73
CA PRO A 68 -17.13 -32.41 1.31
C PRO A 68 -16.84 -31.90 -0.11
N LEU A 69 -15.57 -31.54 -0.32
CA LEU A 69 -15.06 -31.06 -1.59
C LEU A 69 -14.58 -32.26 -2.42
N ASP A 70 -15.23 -32.55 -3.55
CA ASP A 70 -14.91 -33.71 -4.39
C ASP A 70 -13.70 -33.42 -5.31
N ALA A 71 -13.67 -32.22 -5.90
CA ALA A 71 -12.57 -31.77 -6.76
C ALA A 71 -12.37 -30.26 -6.61
N PHE A 72 -11.12 -29.81 -6.76
CA PHE A 72 -10.72 -28.41 -6.64
C PHE A 72 -9.65 -28.06 -7.67
N GLU A 73 -9.82 -26.92 -8.33
CA GLU A 73 -8.88 -26.32 -9.27
C GLU A 73 -8.82 -24.80 -9.02
N ALA A 74 -7.65 -24.31 -8.60
CA ALA A 74 -7.39 -22.88 -8.58
C ALA A 74 -7.05 -22.39 -10.00
N ILE A 75 -7.66 -21.29 -10.43
CA ILE A 75 -7.41 -20.66 -11.72
C ILE A 75 -6.76 -19.30 -11.44
N PRO A 76 -5.41 -19.21 -11.39
CA PRO A 76 -4.69 -18.03 -10.94
C PRO A 76 -5.15 -16.75 -11.64
N GLY A 77 -5.54 -15.76 -10.84
CA GLY A 77 -6.01 -14.46 -11.33
C GLY A 77 -7.46 -14.42 -11.82
N TYR A 78 -8.18 -15.53 -11.85
CA TYR A 78 -9.59 -15.61 -12.27
C TYR A 78 -10.53 -16.03 -11.14
N GLY A 79 -10.14 -17.04 -10.36
CA GLY A 79 -10.96 -17.61 -9.28
C GLY A 79 -10.70 -19.10 -9.08
N ILE A 80 -11.73 -19.85 -8.73
CA ILE A 80 -11.67 -21.29 -8.51
C ILE A 80 -12.79 -22.03 -9.24
N ARG A 81 -12.54 -23.30 -9.51
CA ARG A 81 -13.51 -24.30 -9.97
C ARG A 81 -13.51 -25.45 -8.98
N ALA A 82 -14.70 -25.93 -8.61
CA ALA A 82 -14.86 -27.03 -7.69
C ALA A 82 -16.01 -27.96 -8.12
N THR A 83 -15.97 -29.19 -7.63
CA THR A 83 -17.09 -30.14 -7.70
C THR A 83 -17.55 -30.44 -6.28
N ILE A 84 -18.84 -30.25 -6.01
CA ILE A 84 -19.45 -30.41 -4.69
C ILE A 84 -20.83 -31.04 -4.87
N GLU A 85 -21.08 -32.16 -4.20
CA GLU A 85 -22.36 -32.88 -4.30
C GLU A 85 -22.72 -33.19 -5.77
N GLY A 86 -21.70 -33.48 -6.59
CA GLY A 86 -21.87 -33.74 -8.04
C GLY A 86 -22.17 -32.51 -8.91
N CYS A 87 -22.25 -31.31 -8.33
CA CYS A 87 -22.47 -30.06 -9.07
C CYS A 87 -21.14 -29.34 -9.34
N ARG A 88 -21.01 -28.74 -10.52
CA ARG A 88 -19.83 -27.93 -10.88
C ARG A 88 -20.02 -26.49 -10.42
N VAL A 89 -19.19 -26.04 -9.49
CA VAL A 89 -19.23 -24.70 -8.90
C VAL A 89 -18.06 -23.87 -9.43
N LEU A 90 -18.34 -22.66 -9.91
CA LEU A 90 -17.35 -21.67 -10.31
C LEU A 90 -17.49 -20.44 -9.41
N ILE A 91 -16.37 -19.94 -8.88
CA ILE A 91 -16.34 -18.77 -8.02
C ILE A 91 -15.22 -17.86 -8.48
N GLY A 92 -15.53 -16.60 -8.77
CA GLY A 92 -14.51 -15.66 -9.21
C GLY A 92 -15.03 -14.32 -9.69
N ALA A 93 -14.12 -13.52 -10.25
CA ALA A 93 -14.44 -12.21 -10.80
C ALA A 93 -15.16 -12.31 -12.16
N MET A 94 -15.65 -11.18 -12.67
CA MET A 94 -16.32 -11.08 -13.99
C MET A 94 -15.51 -11.73 -15.13
N ARG A 95 -14.19 -11.63 -15.08
CA ARG A 95 -13.28 -12.25 -16.07
C ARG A 95 -13.41 -13.78 -16.14
N LEU A 96 -13.64 -14.46 -15.01
CA LEU A 96 -13.88 -15.90 -14.99
C LEU A 96 -15.23 -16.22 -15.63
N MET A 97 -16.27 -15.46 -15.28
CA MET A 97 -17.61 -15.63 -15.85
C MET A 97 -17.60 -15.45 -17.36
N THR A 98 -16.87 -14.45 -17.86
CA THR A 98 -16.70 -14.20 -19.30
C THR A 98 -15.94 -15.35 -19.98
N ARG A 99 -14.84 -15.81 -19.36
CA ARG A 99 -14.03 -16.93 -19.87
C ARG A 99 -14.82 -18.23 -19.98
N GLU A 100 -15.65 -18.52 -18.98
CA GLU A 100 -16.47 -19.73 -18.89
C GLU A 100 -17.85 -19.56 -19.56
N GLN A 101 -18.08 -18.44 -20.26
CA GLN A 101 -19.32 -18.13 -20.98
C GLN A 101 -20.58 -18.15 -20.10
N ILE A 102 -20.46 -17.72 -18.85
CA ILE A 102 -21.56 -17.62 -17.89
C ILE A 102 -22.26 -16.26 -18.03
N HIS A 103 -23.56 -16.27 -18.30
CA HIS A 103 -24.36 -15.06 -18.33
C HIS A 103 -24.68 -14.55 -16.92
N VAL A 104 -24.23 -13.33 -16.60
CA VAL A 104 -24.42 -12.69 -15.28
C VAL A 104 -25.26 -11.41 -15.32
N SER A 105 -25.96 -11.13 -16.43
CA SER A 105 -26.68 -9.87 -16.65
C SER A 105 -27.69 -9.50 -15.55
N ALA A 106 -28.30 -10.50 -14.91
CA ALA A 106 -29.23 -10.27 -13.80
C ALA A 106 -28.52 -9.86 -12.48
N LEU A 107 -27.22 -10.13 -12.34
CA LEU A 107 -26.40 -9.79 -11.17
C LEU A 107 -25.54 -8.54 -11.39
N GLU A 108 -25.35 -8.11 -12.64
CA GLU A 108 -24.49 -6.98 -13.00
C GLU A 108 -24.82 -5.72 -12.22
N GLN A 109 -26.10 -5.33 -12.14
CA GLN A 109 -26.48 -4.12 -11.43
C GLN A 109 -26.07 -4.14 -9.95
N GLN A 110 -26.20 -5.28 -9.28
CA GLN A 110 -25.83 -5.40 -7.87
C GLN A 110 -24.31 -5.47 -7.70
N ALA A 111 -23.62 -6.22 -8.56
CA ALA A 111 -22.16 -6.26 -8.60
C ALA A 111 -21.57 -4.86 -8.80
N GLU A 112 -22.17 -4.05 -9.67
CA GLU A 112 -21.76 -2.67 -9.91
C GLU A 112 -21.97 -1.75 -8.71
N ARG A 113 -23.10 -1.89 -8.00
CA ARG A 113 -23.35 -1.15 -6.75
C ARG A 113 -22.32 -1.50 -5.70
N HIS A 114 -22.06 -2.80 -5.48
CA HIS A 114 -21.04 -3.25 -4.54
C HIS A 114 -19.64 -2.74 -4.92
N ALA A 115 -19.28 -2.78 -6.20
CA ALA A 115 -18.02 -2.23 -6.68
C ALA A 115 -17.91 -0.71 -6.49
N ALA A 116 -18.99 0.03 -6.72
CA ALA A 116 -19.05 1.47 -6.46
C ALA A 116 -18.87 1.81 -4.97
N ASP A 117 -19.29 0.91 -4.09
CA ASP A 117 -19.08 0.98 -2.64
C ASP A 117 -17.67 0.52 -2.21
N GLY A 118 -16.77 0.21 -3.15
CA GLY A 118 -15.42 -0.26 -2.86
C GLY A 118 -15.38 -1.69 -2.31
N LYS A 119 -16.43 -2.48 -2.51
CA LYS A 119 -16.46 -3.91 -2.21
C LYS A 119 -16.02 -4.69 -3.45
N THR A 120 -15.42 -5.85 -3.25
CA THR A 120 -15.03 -6.75 -4.33
C THR A 120 -16.18 -7.71 -4.63
N PRO A 121 -16.85 -7.60 -5.79
CA PRO A 121 -17.89 -8.54 -6.19
C PRO A 121 -17.26 -9.86 -6.65
N VAL A 122 -17.76 -10.97 -6.10
CA VAL A 122 -17.37 -12.33 -6.47
C VAL A 122 -18.61 -13.08 -6.93
N PHE A 123 -18.62 -13.52 -8.19
CA PHE A 123 -19.74 -14.25 -8.77
C PHE A 123 -19.64 -15.73 -8.44
N ILE A 124 -20.80 -16.35 -8.22
CA ILE A 124 -20.95 -17.78 -8.04
C ILE A 124 -21.83 -18.31 -9.16
N ALA A 125 -21.35 -19.33 -9.86
CA ALA A 125 -22.11 -20.07 -10.84
C ALA A 125 -22.12 -21.57 -10.50
N VAL A 126 -23.26 -22.22 -10.74
CA VAL A 126 -23.46 -23.66 -10.52
C VAL A 126 -23.98 -24.25 -11.82
N ASP A 127 -23.31 -25.29 -12.31
CA ASP A 127 -23.64 -26.01 -13.55
C ASP A 127 -23.83 -25.10 -14.77
N GLY A 128 -23.01 -24.05 -14.86
CA GLY A 128 -23.05 -23.11 -15.98
C GLY A 128 -24.04 -21.95 -15.81
N VAL A 129 -24.77 -21.89 -14.69
CA VAL A 129 -25.77 -20.85 -14.44
C VAL A 129 -25.33 -19.97 -13.27
N ALA A 130 -25.32 -18.66 -13.47
CA ALA A 130 -25.04 -17.71 -12.39
C ALA A 130 -26.11 -17.81 -11.30
N GLN A 131 -25.70 -17.93 -10.04
CA GLN A 131 -26.59 -18.09 -8.89
C GLN A 131 -26.58 -16.86 -7.98
N ALA A 132 -25.41 -16.27 -7.76
CA ALA A 132 -25.25 -15.17 -6.82
C ALA A 132 -24.03 -14.30 -7.11
N VAL A 133 -24.05 -13.11 -6.51
CA VAL A 133 -22.87 -12.28 -6.31
C VAL A 133 -22.67 -12.05 -4.81
N LEU A 134 -21.45 -12.31 -4.35
CA LEU A 134 -20.98 -11.98 -3.02
C LEU A 134 -20.27 -10.62 -3.06
N ALA A 135 -20.40 -9.82 -2.01
CA ALA A 135 -19.60 -8.62 -1.83
C ALA A 135 -18.65 -8.83 -0.65
N ILE A 136 -17.35 -8.79 -0.92
CA ILE A 136 -16.31 -8.92 0.09
C ILE A 136 -15.65 -7.56 0.26
N ALA A 137 -15.61 -7.05 1.49
CA ALA A 137 -14.99 -5.78 1.82
C ALA A 137 -13.71 -6.01 2.62
N ASP A 138 -12.66 -5.27 2.28
CA ASP A 138 -11.47 -5.12 3.11
C ASP A 138 -11.36 -3.62 3.44
N PRO A 139 -11.69 -3.20 4.68
CA PRO A 139 -11.77 -1.80 5.02
C PRO A 139 -10.41 -1.12 4.90
N LEU A 140 -10.42 0.15 4.47
CA LEU A 140 -9.22 0.99 4.49
C LEU A 140 -8.74 1.19 5.93
N LYS A 141 -7.42 1.15 6.13
CA LYS A 141 -6.82 1.63 7.37
C LYS A 141 -7.23 3.08 7.60
N ALA A 142 -7.56 3.42 8.82
CA ALA A 142 -8.12 4.72 9.13
C ALA A 142 -7.12 5.88 8.90
N GLU A 143 -5.81 5.60 8.91
CA GLU A 143 -4.77 6.54 8.53
C GLU A 143 -4.51 6.67 7.01
N ALA A 144 -5.09 5.82 6.16
CA ALA A 144 -4.75 5.74 4.73
C ALA A 144 -4.94 7.08 4.00
N ALA A 145 -6.07 7.76 4.18
CA ALA A 145 -6.31 9.07 3.54
C ALA A 145 -5.32 10.14 4.03
N SER A 146 -5.00 10.12 5.32
CA SER A 146 -4.04 11.08 5.91
C SER A 146 -2.60 10.84 5.43
N MET A 147 -2.24 9.58 5.17
CA MET A 147 -0.97 9.19 4.55
C MET A 147 -0.85 9.79 3.16
N VAL A 148 -1.85 9.56 2.31
CA VAL A 148 -1.85 10.07 0.93
C VAL A 148 -1.74 11.59 0.91
N GLN A 149 -2.48 12.29 1.78
CA GLN A 149 -2.36 13.73 1.93
C GLN A 149 -0.96 14.18 2.42
N ALA A 150 -0.33 13.42 3.32
CA ALA A 150 1.02 13.72 3.80
C ALA A 150 2.08 13.55 2.70
N LEU A 151 1.92 12.57 1.82
CA LEU A 151 2.78 12.38 0.63
C LEU A 151 2.58 13.50 -0.39
N ARG A 152 1.33 13.86 -0.70
CA ARG A 152 1.03 14.96 -1.64
C ARG A 152 1.61 16.29 -1.18
N ARG A 153 1.51 16.61 0.12
CA ARG A 153 2.14 17.83 0.70
C ARG A 153 3.67 17.86 0.57
N ARG A 154 4.30 16.71 0.33
CA ARG A 154 5.75 16.58 0.09
C ARG A 154 6.12 16.61 -1.40
N GLY A 155 5.15 16.89 -2.28
CA GLY A 155 5.31 16.86 -3.73
C GLY A 155 5.47 15.45 -4.29
N ILE A 156 5.07 14.42 -3.54
CA ILE A 156 5.18 13.02 -3.95
C ILE A 156 3.87 12.58 -4.58
N GLN A 157 3.95 12.00 -5.78
CA GLN A 157 2.80 11.39 -6.46
C GLN A 157 2.44 10.06 -5.79
N VAL A 158 1.15 9.75 -5.75
CA VAL A 158 0.66 8.53 -5.13
C VAL A 158 -0.13 7.72 -6.14
N ALA A 159 0.22 6.45 -6.29
CA ALA A 159 -0.53 5.49 -7.08
C ALA A 159 -0.90 4.26 -6.26
N MET A 160 -1.89 3.51 -6.75
CA MET A 160 -2.32 2.23 -6.18
C MET A 160 -2.31 1.15 -7.24
N ILE A 161 -1.78 -0.03 -6.92
CA ILE A 161 -1.84 -1.25 -7.73
C ILE A 161 -2.75 -2.25 -7.04
N THR A 162 -3.65 -2.90 -7.79
CA THR A 162 -4.52 -3.94 -7.25
C THR A 162 -5.02 -4.89 -8.33
N GLY A 163 -5.32 -6.14 -7.93
CA GLY A 163 -5.99 -7.13 -8.78
C GLY A 163 -7.51 -6.95 -8.87
N ASP A 164 -8.10 -6.06 -8.05
CA ASP A 164 -9.52 -5.76 -8.05
C ASP A 164 -10.00 -5.14 -9.37
N SER A 165 -11.32 -5.17 -9.59
CA SER A 165 -11.94 -4.49 -10.73
C SER A 165 -11.64 -2.98 -10.74
N ARG A 166 -11.63 -2.38 -11.94
CA ARG A 166 -11.45 -0.92 -12.08
C ARG A 166 -12.42 -0.10 -11.23
N LYS A 167 -13.68 -0.54 -11.13
CA LYS A 167 -14.72 0.16 -10.35
C LYS A 167 -14.42 0.12 -8.84
N THR A 168 -14.10 -1.06 -8.31
CA THR A 168 -13.72 -1.24 -6.91
C THR A 168 -12.47 -0.43 -6.56
N ALA A 169 -11.43 -0.53 -7.40
CA ALA A 169 -10.18 0.19 -7.21
C ALA A 169 -10.39 1.72 -7.26
N ALA A 170 -11.18 2.23 -8.21
CA ALA A 170 -11.50 3.65 -8.28
C ALA A 170 -12.29 4.15 -7.06
N ALA A 171 -13.19 3.35 -6.52
CA ALA A 171 -13.93 3.68 -5.30
C ALA A 171 -13.00 3.77 -4.08
N ILE A 172 -12.09 2.82 -3.91
CA ILE A 172 -11.07 2.83 -2.85
C ILE A 172 -10.11 4.01 -3.02
N ALA A 173 -9.62 4.25 -4.23
CA ALA A 173 -8.73 5.37 -4.53
C ALA A 173 -9.36 6.73 -4.22
N ARG A 174 -10.64 6.94 -4.57
CA ARG A 174 -11.37 8.16 -4.19
C ARG A 174 -11.43 8.36 -2.68
N ARG A 175 -11.72 7.30 -1.92
CA ARG A 175 -11.78 7.37 -0.45
C ARG A 175 -10.42 7.67 0.18
N ALA A 176 -9.35 7.10 -0.37
CA ALA A 176 -7.99 7.34 0.08
C ALA A 176 -7.38 8.66 -0.48
N GLY A 177 -7.99 9.28 -1.49
CA GLY A 177 -7.48 10.49 -2.15
C GLY A 177 -6.31 10.24 -3.12
N ILE A 178 -6.26 9.06 -3.74
CA ILE A 178 -5.20 8.61 -4.66
C ILE A 178 -5.53 9.02 -6.10
N ASP A 179 -4.54 9.60 -6.79
CA ASP A 179 -4.71 10.17 -8.13
C ASP A 179 -4.56 9.13 -9.26
N GLN A 180 -3.72 8.10 -9.08
CA GLN A 180 -3.40 7.11 -10.10
C GLN A 180 -3.72 5.68 -9.64
N VAL A 181 -4.38 4.89 -10.49
CA VAL A 181 -4.84 3.54 -10.14
C VAL A 181 -4.56 2.57 -11.28
N HIS A 182 -3.85 1.50 -10.97
CA HIS A 182 -3.65 0.35 -11.85
C HIS A 182 -4.44 -0.83 -11.28
N ALA A 183 -5.59 -1.09 -11.88
CA ALA A 183 -6.52 -2.14 -11.47
C ALA A 183 -6.44 -3.36 -12.39
N GLU A 184 -7.03 -4.46 -11.95
CA GLU A 184 -7.10 -5.75 -12.65
C GLU A 184 -5.73 -6.40 -12.91
N THR A 185 -4.69 -5.94 -12.21
CA THR A 185 -3.32 -6.42 -12.34
C THR A 185 -3.17 -7.81 -11.71
N LEU A 186 -2.69 -8.77 -12.50
CA LEU A 186 -2.33 -10.09 -12.01
C LEU A 186 -1.10 -10.01 -11.08
N PRO A 187 -0.89 -10.97 -10.15
CA PRO A 187 0.27 -10.97 -9.25
C PRO A 187 1.60 -10.76 -10.00
N ASP A 188 1.84 -11.55 -11.06
CA ASP A 188 3.06 -11.43 -11.89
C ASP A 188 3.16 -10.08 -12.63
N GLY A 189 2.01 -9.46 -12.92
CA GLY A 189 1.94 -8.19 -13.65
C GLY A 189 2.22 -6.96 -12.80
N LYS A 190 2.32 -7.08 -11.45
CA LYS A 190 2.62 -5.92 -10.58
C LYS A 190 4.03 -5.37 -10.84
N ALA A 191 5.01 -6.25 -11.03
CA ALA A 191 6.37 -5.86 -11.36
C ALA A 191 6.47 -5.15 -12.72
N ASP A 192 5.67 -5.59 -13.71
CA ASP A 192 5.63 -4.94 -15.03
C ASP A 192 5.07 -3.52 -14.95
N VAL A 193 4.06 -3.27 -14.11
CA VAL A 193 3.53 -1.92 -13.87
C VAL A 193 4.61 -1.03 -13.25
N VAL A 194 5.32 -1.53 -12.23
CA VAL A 194 6.44 -0.81 -11.59
C VAL A 194 7.51 -0.47 -12.63
N LYS A 195 7.91 -1.44 -13.45
CA LYS A 195 8.90 -1.27 -14.51
C LYS A 195 8.46 -0.25 -15.57
N ALA A 196 7.19 -0.25 -15.96
CA ALA A 196 6.64 0.72 -16.90
C ALA A 196 6.72 2.15 -16.34
N MET A 197 6.36 2.34 -15.06
CA MET A 197 6.46 3.65 -14.40
C MET A 197 7.92 4.12 -14.28
N GLN A 198 8.86 3.21 -14.01
CA GLN A 198 10.30 3.53 -13.99
C GLN A 198 10.81 3.95 -15.37
N ALA A 199 10.33 3.32 -16.45
CA ALA A 199 10.68 3.69 -17.82
C ALA A 199 10.25 5.11 -18.21
N GLU A 200 9.24 5.68 -17.53
CA GLU A 200 8.84 7.09 -17.65
C GLU A 200 9.80 8.05 -16.90
N GLY A 201 10.87 7.54 -16.28
CA GLY A 201 11.86 8.31 -15.53
C GLY A 201 11.47 8.61 -14.09
N ARG A 202 10.42 7.97 -13.56
CA ARG A 202 10.00 8.08 -12.16
C ARG A 202 10.98 7.37 -11.24
N LYS A 203 11.22 7.94 -10.05
CA LYS A 203 11.90 7.26 -8.95
C LYS A 203 10.88 6.79 -7.93
N LEU A 204 10.71 5.48 -7.88
CA LEU A 204 9.51 4.88 -7.31
C LEU A 204 9.79 4.06 -6.06
N ALA A 205 9.02 4.31 -5.01
CA ALA A 205 8.95 3.39 -3.87
C ALA A 205 7.68 2.55 -3.97
N PHE A 206 7.82 1.24 -3.91
CA PHE A 206 6.69 0.32 -3.83
C PHE A 206 6.45 -0.09 -2.37
N VAL A 207 5.20 -0.04 -1.92
CA VAL A 207 4.79 -0.34 -0.55
C VAL A 207 3.82 -1.50 -0.58
N GLY A 208 4.18 -2.62 0.06
CA GLY A 208 3.40 -3.87 0.04
C GLY A 208 3.52 -4.66 1.35
N ASP A 209 2.77 -5.75 1.47
CA ASP A 209 2.86 -6.66 2.62
C ASP A 209 3.99 -7.71 2.48
N GLY A 210 4.51 -7.85 1.25
CA GLY A 210 5.62 -8.72 0.89
C GLY A 210 5.30 -10.21 0.76
N ILE A 211 4.04 -10.63 0.92
CA ILE A 211 3.62 -12.02 0.69
C ILE A 211 3.36 -12.25 -0.80
N ASN A 212 2.55 -11.39 -1.42
CA ASN A 212 2.16 -11.51 -2.83
C ASN A 212 2.91 -10.51 -3.74
N ASP A 213 3.69 -9.61 -3.12
CA ASP A 213 4.25 -8.43 -3.78
C ASP A 213 5.77 -8.46 -3.90
N ALA A 214 6.42 -9.55 -3.50
CA ALA A 214 7.88 -9.67 -3.51
C ALA A 214 8.52 -9.29 -4.87
N PRO A 215 7.97 -9.71 -6.04
CA PRO A 215 8.52 -9.27 -7.33
C PRO A 215 8.44 -7.75 -7.56
N ALA A 216 7.36 -7.10 -7.11
CA ALA A 216 7.18 -5.67 -7.24
C ALA A 216 8.05 -4.88 -6.25
N LEU A 217 8.24 -5.38 -5.03
CA LEU A 217 9.17 -4.83 -4.04
C LEU A 217 10.60 -4.83 -4.56
N ALA A 218 11.04 -5.95 -5.14
CA ALA A 218 12.40 -6.11 -5.69
C ALA A 218 12.62 -5.28 -6.98
N GLN A 219 11.58 -5.03 -7.77
CA GLN A 219 11.67 -4.23 -9.00
C GLN A 219 11.72 -2.71 -8.74
N ALA A 220 11.16 -2.24 -7.62
CA ALA A 220 11.11 -0.81 -7.28
C ALA A 220 12.50 -0.22 -7.01
N ASP A 221 12.65 1.12 -7.11
CA ASP A 221 13.90 1.78 -6.71
C ASP A 221 14.12 1.68 -5.19
N VAL A 222 13.02 1.60 -4.44
CA VAL A 222 13.00 1.24 -3.03
C VAL A 222 11.75 0.40 -2.73
N GLY A 223 11.95 -0.85 -2.31
CA GLY A 223 10.89 -1.69 -1.75
C GLY A 223 10.65 -1.38 -0.27
N ILE A 224 9.40 -1.13 0.13
CA ILE A 224 8.99 -0.91 1.52
C ILE A 224 7.95 -1.96 1.94
N ALA A 225 8.32 -2.85 2.86
CA ALA A 225 7.39 -3.82 3.42
C ALA A 225 6.65 -3.25 4.64
N VAL A 226 5.32 -3.43 4.71
CA VAL A 226 4.45 -3.04 5.83
C VAL A 226 3.87 -4.29 6.49
N GLY A 227 4.18 -4.53 7.77
CA GLY A 227 3.56 -5.63 8.52
C GLY A 227 4.57 -6.58 9.18
N SER A 228 4.05 -7.71 9.65
CA SER A 228 4.64 -8.56 10.70
C SER A 228 5.87 -9.40 10.30
N GLY A 229 6.62 -9.00 9.27
CA GLY A 229 7.93 -9.59 9.00
C GLY A 229 7.89 -11.09 8.74
N THR A 230 7.07 -11.55 7.79
CA THR A 230 7.35 -12.86 7.19
C THR A 230 8.74 -12.80 6.56
N ASP A 231 9.55 -13.86 6.70
CA ASP A 231 10.96 -13.84 6.28
C ASP A 231 11.11 -13.42 4.80
N ILE A 232 10.16 -13.84 3.96
CA ILE A 232 10.09 -13.50 2.53
C ILE A 232 9.93 -11.98 2.30
N ALA A 233 9.08 -11.31 3.08
CA ALA A 233 8.84 -9.87 2.95
C ALA A 233 10.06 -9.06 3.42
N ILE A 234 10.78 -9.54 4.44
CA ILE A 234 12.00 -8.92 4.96
C ILE A 234 13.14 -9.06 3.95
N GLU A 235 13.29 -10.23 3.32
CA GLU A 235 14.36 -10.46 2.34
C GLU A 235 14.17 -9.67 1.04
N ALA A 236 12.91 -9.42 0.63
CA ALA A 236 12.61 -8.76 -0.64
C ALA A 236 12.60 -7.22 -0.58
N ALA A 237 12.59 -6.60 0.62
CA ALA A 237 12.42 -5.16 0.79
C ALA A 237 13.66 -4.44 1.33
N ASP A 238 13.96 -3.26 0.78
CA ASP A 238 15.05 -2.39 1.28
C ASP A 238 14.73 -1.78 2.65
N VAL A 239 13.44 -1.57 2.94
CA VAL A 239 12.95 -0.98 4.19
C VAL A 239 11.79 -1.81 4.72
N THR A 240 11.90 -2.27 5.97
CA THR A 240 10.80 -2.95 6.65
C THR A 240 10.23 -2.06 7.76
N LEU A 241 8.92 -1.83 7.72
CA LEU A 241 8.20 -1.14 8.79
C LEU A 241 7.73 -2.17 9.82
N THR A 242 8.44 -2.21 10.95
CA THR A 242 8.16 -3.15 12.06
C THR A 242 6.84 -2.89 12.77
N ARG A 243 6.33 -1.66 12.67
CA ARG A 243 4.99 -1.29 13.10
C ARG A 243 4.11 -1.26 11.86
N GLY A 244 2.95 -1.92 11.91
CA GLY A 244 2.02 -2.00 10.77
C GLY A 244 1.33 -0.68 10.41
N ASP A 245 1.78 0.44 10.98
CA ASP A 245 1.25 1.77 10.73
C ASP A 245 1.88 2.38 9.47
N LEU A 246 1.02 2.96 8.62
CA LEU A 246 1.51 3.56 7.39
C LEU A 246 2.48 4.72 7.66
N GLY A 247 2.34 5.43 8.80
CA GLY A 247 3.19 6.58 9.18
C GLY A 247 4.70 6.33 9.13
N GLY A 248 5.13 5.06 9.25
CA GLY A 248 6.51 4.65 9.02
C GLY A 248 7.06 5.03 7.64
N VAL A 249 6.25 5.00 6.58
CA VAL A 249 6.66 5.39 5.21
C VAL A 249 7.07 6.87 5.18
N ILE A 250 6.26 7.75 5.77
CA ILE A 250 6.58 9.19 5.87
C ILE A 250 7.86 9.39 6.68
N THR A 251 7.97 8.68 7.81
CA THR A 251 9.13 8.78 8.69
C THR A 251 10.41 8.37 7.97
N ALA A 252 10.37 7.29 7.19
CA ALA A 252 11.50 6.80 6.41
C ALA A 252 11.91 7.81 5.32
N LEU A 253 10.95 8.36 4.58
CA LEU A 253 11.20 9.39 3.56
C LEU A 253 11.80 10.67 4.16
N ASP A 254 11.22 11.17 5.25
CA ASP A 254 11.70 12.38 5.93
C ASP A 254 13.09 12.17 6.54
N ALA A 255 13.33 11.00 7.13
CA ALA A 255 14.63 10.63 7.66
C ALA A 255 15.68 10.56 6.53
N ALA A 256 15.37 9.91 5.41
CA ALA A 256 16.30 9.82 4.27
C ALA A 256 16.65 11.20 3.71
N ARG A 257 15.65 12.09 3.53
CA ARG A 257 15.86 13.46 3.04
C ARG A 257 16.72 14.30 4.00
N LYS A 258 16.43 14.24 5.31
CA LYS A 258 17.19 14.99 6.32
C LYS A 258 18.60 14.45 6.48
N THR A 259 18.79 13.13 6.46
CA THR A 259 20.12 12.51 6.48
C THR A 259 20.96 12.96 5.29
N LEU A 260 20.40 12.95 4.07
CA LEU A 260 21.13 13.42 2.89
C LEU A 260 21.47 14.92 2.97
N SER A 261 20.57 15.75 3.50
CA SER A 261 20.85 17.17 3.75
C SER A 261 21.99 17.36 4.76
N THR A 262 22.02 16.57 5.83
CA THR A 262 23.09 16.60 6.83
C THR A 262 24.42 16.15 6.23
N ILE A 263 24.43 15.09 5.42
CA ILE A 263 25.64 14.61 4.72
C ILE A 263 26.17 15.69 3.78
N ARG A 264 25.31 16.33 2.97
CA ARG A 264 25.71 17.43 2.09
C ARG A 264 26.32 18.60 2.87
N GLY A 265 25.72 18.96 4.01
CA GLY A 265 26.28 19.98 4.90
C GLY A 265 27.64 19.58 5.47
N ASN A 266 27.78 18.35 5.97
CA ASN A 266 29.04 17.84 6.50
C ASN A 266 30.13 17.83 5.44
N LEU A 267 29.84 17.37 4.22
CA LEU A 267 30.79 17.37 3.10
C LEU A 267 31.15 18.79 2.69
N PHE A 268 30.19 19.71 2.61
CA PHE A 268 30.46 21.11 2.31
C PHE A 268 31.46 21.71 3.30
N TRP A 269 31.22 21.53 4.60
CA TRP A 269 32.15 21.99 5.63
C TRP A 269 33.48 21.26 5.57
N ALA A 270 33.47 19.95 5.28
CA ALA A 270 34.70 19.18 5.17
C ALA A 270 35.58 19.65 3.99
N PHE A 271 34.99 20.04 2.86
CA PHE A 271 35.73 20.54 1.73
C PHE A 271 36.14 22.00 1.88
N ILE A 272 35.27 22.87 2.42
CA ILE A 272 35.57 24.31 2.47
C ILE A 272 36.82 24.61 3.28
N TYR A 273 37.03 23.94 4.43
CA TYR A 273 38.24 24.17 5.23
C TYR A 273 39.49 23.67 4.50
N ASN A 274 39.42 22.52 3.82
CA ASN A 274 40.55 21.99 3.04
C ASN A 274 40.89 22.90 1.85
N ILE A 275 39.88 23.37 1.11
CA ILE A 275 40.04 24.29 -0.01
C ILE A 275 40.68 25.61 0.45
N LEU A 276 40.38 26.09 1.66
CA LEU A 276 41.00 27.28 2.23
C LEU A 276 42.43 27.02 2.74
N LEU A 277 42.68 25.88 3.38
CA LEU A 277 43.98 25.57 4.00
C LEU A 277 45.05 25.13 3.00
N ILE A 278 44.69 24.49 1.88
CA ILE A 278 45.66 24.02 0.87
C ILE A 278 46.43 25.19 0.23
N PRO A 279 45.80 26.27 -0.28
CA PRO A 279 46.49 27.47 -0.77
C PRO A 279 47.40 28.12 0.26
N VAL A 280 46.98 28.13 1.52
CA VAL A 280 47.78 28.67 2.63
C VAL A 280 49.00 27.79 2.90
N ALA A 281 48.84 26.46 2.86
CA ALA A 281 49.92 25.49 3.03
C ALA A 281 50.94 25.52 1.88
N THR A 282 50.49 25.69 0.63
CA THR A 282 51.37 25.80 -0.55
C THR A 282 52.07 27.14 -0.67
N GLY A 283 51.78 28.09 0.23
CA GLY A 283 52.52 29.34 0.34
C GLY A 283 52.05 30.45 -0.61
N ILE A 284 50.82 30.40 -1.13
CA ILE A 284 50.27 31.48 -1.98
C ILE A 284 50.29 32.85 -1.27
N PHE A 285 50.11 32.87 0.06
CA PHE A 285 50.14 34.09 0.86
C PHE A 285 51.54 34.44 1.41
N TYR A 286 52.55 33.61 1.15
CA TYR A 286 53.90 33.80 1.66
C TYR A 286 54.56 35.11 1.19
N PRO A 287 54.45 35.54 -0.10
CA PRO A 287 55.11 36.76 -0.57
C PRO A 287 54.60 38.04 0.09
N TRP A 288 53.34 38.07 0.55
CA TRP A 288 52.71 39.26 1.12
C TRP A 288 52.65 39.24 2.65
N PHE A 289 52.54 38.06 3.26
CA PHE A 289 52.30 37.96 4.71
C PHE A 289 53.35 37.11 5.45
N GLY A 290 54.28 36.44 4.74
CA GLY A 290 55.28 35.56 5.35
C GLY A 290 54.69 34.36 6.11
N VAL A 291 53.42 34.04 5.87
CA VAL A 291 52.69 32.99 6.60
C VAL A 291 52.87 31.64 5.94
N HIS A 292 53.38 30.67 6.71
CA HIS A 292 53.26 29.24 6.41
C HIS A 292 52.21 28.61 7.32
N LEU A 293 51.49 27.61 6.80
CA LEU A 293 50.54 26.87 7.62
C LEU A 293 51.29 26.03 8.66
N ASN A 294 51.12 26.34 9.95
CA ASN A 294 51.67 25.53 11.03
C ASN A 294 50.94 24.16 11.10
N PRO A 295 51.66 23.02 11.01
CA PRO A 295 51.04 21.69 11.11
C PRO A 295 50.17 21.48 12.34
N MET A 296 50.48 22.13 13.48
CA MET A 296 49.65 22.07 14.68
C MET A 296 48.29 22.74 14.50
N VAL A 297 48.23 23.87 13.80
CA VAL A 297 46.98 24.59 13.51
C VAL A 297 46.13 23.78 12.52
N ALA A 298 46.76 23.14 11.54
CA ALA A 298 46.08 22.22 10.63
C ALA A 298 45.48 21.01 11.38
N GLY A 299 46.23 20.42 12.31
CA GLY A 299 45.76 19.33 13.17
C GLY A 299 44.59 19.74 14.08
N LEU A 300 44.67 20.93 14.67
CA LEU A 300 43.57 21.48 15.49
C LEU A 300 42.30 21.71 14.65
N ALA A 301 42.44 22.29 13.46
CA ALA A 301 41.33 22.50 12.53
C ALA A 301 40.67 21.17 12.12
N MET A 302 41.46 20.11 11.90
CA MET A 302 40.96 18.77 11.61
C MET A 302 40.17 18.17 12.79
N GLY A 303 40.65 18.37 14.02
CA GLY A 303 39.94 17.98 15.24
C GLY A 303 38.60 18.71 15.41
N LEU A 304 38.59 20.03 15.25
CA LEU A 304 37.37 20.85 15.33
C LEU A 304 36.35 20.48 14.25
N SER A 305 36.81 20.18 13.03
CA SER A 305 35.96 19.71 11.94
C SER A 305 35.25 18.40 12.29
N SER A 306 35.96 17.47 12.93
CA SER A 306 35.39 16.19 13.37
C SER A 306 34.31 16.39 14.44
N VAL A 307 34.57 17.26 15.42
CA VAL A 307 33.58 17.64 16.45
C VAL A 307 32.35 18.29 15.81
N PHE A 308 32.54 19.17 14.82
CA PHE A 308 31.44 19.81 14.10
C PHE A 308 30.59 18.79 13.33
N VAL A 309 31.21 17.91 12.55
CA VAL A 309 30.52 16.88 11.75
C VAL A 309 29.73 15.94 12.65
N VAL A 310 30.32 15.47 13.75
CA VAL A 310 29.64 14.62 14.74
C VAL A 310 28.48 15.38 15.40
N GLY A 311 28.72 16.62 15.84
CA GLY A 311 27.70 17.48 16.45
C GLY A 311 26.51 17.75 15.53
N ASN A 312 26.78 18.04 14.25
CA ASN A 312 25.74 18.27 13.25
C ASN A 312 24.95 16.98 12.97
N SER A 313 25.63 15.83 12.91
CA SER A 313 25.00 14.53 12.71
C SER A 313 24.08 14.13 13.87
N LEU A 314 24.44 14.46 15.11
CA LEU A 314 23.63 14.21 16.30
C LEU A 314 22.27 14.94 16.28
N ARG A 315 22.10 15.99 15.46
CA ARG A 315 20.79 16.63 15.27
C ARG A 315 19.73 15.67 14.72
N LEU A 316 20.14 14.63 13.97
CA LEU A 316 19.25 13.59 13.47
C LEU A 316 18.64 12.73 14.59
N ARG A 317 19.22 12.69 15.80
CA ARG A 317 18.60 12.02 16.96
C ARG A 317 17.28 12.67 17.40
N ARG A 318 17.03 13.94 16.99
CA ARG A 318 15.80 14.67 17.33
C ARG A 318 14.69 14.47 16.30
N LEU A 319 14.88 13.58 15.31
CA LEU A 319 13.83 13.23 14.36
C LEU A 319 12.66 12.60 15.11
N ARG A 320 11.48 13.20 14.93
CA ARG A 320 10.22 12.66 15.44
C ARG A 320 9.60 11.79 14.37
N SER A 321 9.04 10.66 14.78
CA SER A 321 8.20 9.83 13.92
C SER A 321 6.97 10.60 13.47
N ALA A 322 6.58 10.41 12.22
CA ALA A 322 5.35 10.99 11.70
C ALA A 322 4.16 10.24 12.30
N THR A 323 3.42 10.91 13.18
CA THR A 323 2.12 10.42 13.64
C THR A 323 1.05 10.91 12.68
N LEU A 324 0.35 9.97 12.04
CA LEU A 324 -0.78 10.28 11.19
C LEU A 324 -2.04 10.38 12.06
N ALA A 325 -2.87 11.39 11.79
CA ALA A 325 -4.11 11.59 12.52
C ALA A 325 -5.12 10.53 12.12
N ASN A 326 -5.68 9.83 13.11
CA ASN A 326 -6.71 8.83 12.90
C ASN A 326 -8.05 9.56 12.67
N ARG A 327 -8.36 9.94 11.43
CA ARG A 327 -9.68 10.50 11.08
C ARG A 327 -10.60 9.34 10.75
N SER A 328 -11.44 8.93 11.71
CA SER A 328 -12.57 8.06 11.43
C SER A 328 -13.42 8.69 10.31
N ILE A 329 -13.76 7.91 9.28
CA ILE A 329 -14.46 8.32 8.06
C ILE A 329 -15.93 8.77 8.33
N THR A 330 -16.32 8.98 9.58
CA THR A 330 -17.70 9.23 10.01
C THR A 330 -18.20 10.68 9.93
N ASP A 331 -17.37 11.67 9.60
CA ASP A 331 -17.77 13.11 9.63
C ASP A 331 -18.34 13.68 8.32
N ALA A 332 -18.76 12.83 7.37
CA ALA A 332 -19.32 13.30 6.10
C ALA A 332 -20.87 13.44 6.08
N SER A 333 -21.59 13.17 7.17
CA SER A 333 -23.06 13.17 7.17
C SER A 333 -23.76 14.11 8.16
N THR A 334 -23.05 15.00 8.86
CA THR A 334 -23.68 15.95 9.80
C THR A 334 -23.22 17.38 9.54
N GLY A 335 -23.95 18.06 8.67
CA GLY A 335 -23.74 19.49 8.39
C GLY A 335 -24.76 20.14 7.46
N LEU A 336 -25.96 19.57 7.33
CA LEU A 336 -27.11 20.20 6.68
C LEU A 336 -28.33 20.05 7.60
N THR A 337 -28.37 20.84 8.68
CA THR A 337 -29.59 21.16 9.46
C THR A 337 -29.24 22.23 10.48
N GLY A 338 -29.95 23.37 10.44
CA GLY A 338 -30.07 24.28 11.58
C GLY A 338 -29.70 25.73 11.34
N SER A 339 -30.50 26.44 10.53
CA SER A 339 -30.69 27.88 10.67
C SER A 339 -31.64 28.16 11.84
N ASN A 340 -31.35 29.23 12.60
CA ASN A 340 -32.21 30.01 13.51
C ASN A 340 -32.65 29.43 14.87
N ALA A 341 -32.11 30.05 15.95
CA ALA A 341 -32.85 30.66 17.07
C ALA A 341 -31.89 31.52 17.93
N ALA A 342 -32.05 32.85 17.90
CA ALA A 342 -32.44 33.74 19.02
C ALA A 342 -31.45 33.82 20.21
N GLN A 343 -30.75 34.94 20.43
CA GLN A 343 -31.15 36.06 21.32
C GLN A 343 -31.56 35.66 22.76
N ALA A 344 -30.70 36.00 23.74
CA ALA A 344 -30.99 36.52 25.09
C ALA A 344 -29.73 36.33 25.98
N ALA A 345 -29.01 37.40 26.32
CA ALA A 345 -29.05 38.05 27.64
C ALA A 345 -28.57 37.14 28.81
N VAL A 346 -27.33 37.34 29.29
CA VAL A 346 -26.90 38.07 30.51
C VAL A 346 -25.36 38.17 30.46
#